data_AF-I9W206-F1
#
_entry.id   AF-I9W206-F1
#
_cell.length_a   1.000
_cell.length_b   1.000
_cell.length_c   1.000
_cell.angle_alpha   90.00
_cell.angle_beta   90.00
_cell.angle_gamma   90.00
#
_symmetry.space_group_name_H-M   'P 1'
#
loop_
_entity.id
_entity.type
_entity.pdbx_description
1 polymer ?
#
loop_
_entity_poly.entity_id
_entity_poly.type
_entity_poly.pdbx_seq_one_letter_code
_entity_poly.pdbx_strand_id
1 'polypeptide(L)'
;MKALDAAKILINLSLDNQKPITNLKLQKMLYIAQAESDSKLIKEDFQAWDYGSVIPDVYRNFCINGSTPITKREEIPNNIDREKEKELAKIYNQYKDADAWNMVRATHQKKKVHGLSIM
;
A
#
# COMPACT_ATOMS: atom_id res chain seq x y z
N MET A 1 -6.38 3.88 10.11
CA MET A 1 -5.32 4.87 10.39
C MET A 1 -5.37 5.98 9.35
N LYS A 2 -4.67 7.10 9.56
CA LYS A 2 -4.54 8.12 8.51
C LYS A 2 -3.64 7.58 7.41
N ALA A 3 -3.88 7.98 6.17
CA ALA A 3 -3.13 7.55 5.01
C ALA A 3 -1.63 7.89 5.13
N LEU A 4 -1.30 9.07 5.67
CA LEU A 4 0.09 9.46 5.90
C LEU A 4 0.78 8.59 6.95
N ASP A 5 0.08 8.19 8.00
CA ASP A 5 0.64 7.30 9.02
C ASP A 5 0.98 5.93 8.41
N ALA A 6 0.05 5.38 7.62
CA ALA A 6 0.25 4.14 6.86
C ALA A 6 1.44 4.26 5.90
N ALA A 7 1.53 5.39 5.18
CA ALA A 7 2.61 5.64 4.23
C ALA A 7 3.99 5.64 4.90
N LYS A 8 4.11 6.33 6.04
CA LYS A 8 5.34 6.40 6.84
C LYS A 8 5.77 5.02 7.37
N ILE A 9 4.81 4.23 7.85
CA ILE A 9 5.07 2.83 8.26
C ILE A 9 5.62 2.03 7.07
N LEU A 10 4.97 2.09 5.91
CA LEU A 10 5.40 1.36 4.72
C LEU A 10 6.80 1.78 4.24
N ILE A 11 7.10 3.08 4.28
CA ILE A 11 8.44 3.60 3.96
C ILE A 11 9.47 3.00 4.92
N ASN A 12 9.23 3.07 6.23
CA ASN A 12 10.16 2.55 7.23
C ASN A 12 10.37 1.04 7.09
N LEU A 13 9.30 0.26 6.93
CA LEU A 13 9.39 -1.18 6.65
C LEU A 13 10.22 -1.46 5.39
N SER A 14 10.07 -0.64 4.35
CA SER A 14 10.83 -0.77 3.11
C SER A 14 12.32 -0.53 3.30
N LEU A 15 12.68 0.44 4.15
CA LEU A 15 14.07 0.73 4.50
C LEU A 15 14.67 -0.38 5.38
N ASP A 16 13.91 -0.86 6.36
CA ASP A 16 14.33 -1.95 7.25
C ASP A 16 14.60 -3.25 6.47
N ASN A 17 13.87 -3.47 5.38
CA ASN A 17 14.05 -4.61 4.47
C ASN A 17 15.06 -4.34 3.35
N GLN A 18 15.77 -3.20 3.36
CA GLN A 18 16.73 -2.79 2.32
C GLN A 18 16.12 -2.75 0.90
N LYS A 19 14.82 -2.44 0.81
CA LYS A 19 14.03 -2.37 -0.43
C LYS A 19 13.25 -1.06 -0.48
N PRO A 20 13.94 0.10 -0.54
CA PRO A 20 13.30 1.41 -0.49
C PRO A 20 12.22 1.53 -1.57
N ILE A 21 11.07 2.06 -1.18
CA ILE A 21 9.87 2.12 -2.02
C ILE A 21 9.83 3.42 -2.84
N THR A 22 9.42 3.35 -4.11
CA THR A 22 9.13 4.55 -4.91
C THR A 22 7.74 5.10 -4.56
N ASN A 23 7.46 6.37 -4.85
CA ASN A 23 6.13 6.94 -4.59
C ASN A 23 5.02 6.17 -5.33
N LEU A 24 5.28 5.72 -6.56
CA LEU A 24 4.31 4.88 -7.29
C LEU A 24 4.03 3.57 -6.55
N LYS A 25 5.08 2.85 -6.12
CA LYS A 25 4.92 1.59 -5.38
C LYS A 25 4.23 1.80 -4.03
N LEU A 26 4.49 2.92 -3.36
CA LEU A 26 3.82 3.31 -2.12
C LEU A 26 2.31 3.47 -2.31
N GLN A 27 1.88 4.20 -3.36
CA GLN A 27 0.46 4.35 -3.69
C GLN A 27 -0.22 3.00 -3.96
N LYS A 28 0.47 2.09 -4.67
CA LYS A 28 -0.06 0.74 -4.94
C LYS A 28 -0.18 -0.11 -3.69
N MET A 29 0.81 -0.03 -2.79
CA MET A 29 0.76 -0.73 -1.51
C MET A 29 -0.38 -0.23 -0.62
N LEU A 30 -0.61 1.08 -0.55
CA LEU A 30 -1.74 1.64 0.20
C LEU A 30 -3.08 1.16 -0.35
N TYR A 31 -3.22 1.13 -1.68
CA TYR A 31 -4.43 0.64 -2.33
C TYR A 31 -4.66 -0.85 -2.04
N ILE A 32 -3.64 -1.69 -2.18
CA ILE A 32 -3.72 -3.12 -1.86
C ILE A 32 -4.06 -3.31 -0.38
N ALA A 33 -3.42 -2.55 0.52
CA ALA A 33 -3.69 -2.64 1.94
C ALA A 33 -5.15 -2.33 2.28
N GLN A 34 -5.75 -1.34 1.62
CA GLN A 34 -7.17 -1.06 1.77
C GLN A 34 -8.06 -2.14 1.11
N ALA A 35 -7.64 -2.71 0.00
CA ALA A 35 -8.43 -3.70 -0.75
C ALA A 35 -8.42 -5.11 -0.12
N GLU A 36 -7.33 -5.51 0.54
CA GLU A 36 -7.22 -6.79 1.24
C GLU A 36 -7.68 -6.74 2.70
N SER A 37 -7.88 -5.55 3.26
CA SER A 37 -8.44 -5.42 4.60
C SER A 37 -9.94 -5.70 4.59
N ASP A 38 -10.41 -6.50 5.55
CA ASP A 38 -11.84 -6.76 5.76
C ASP A 38 -12.61 -5.51 6.23
N SER A 39 -11.90 -4.45 6.60
CA SER A 39 -12.48 -3.19 7.10
C SER A 39 -11.81 -1.95 6.49
N LYS A 40 -12.33 -0.76 6.80
CA LYS A 40 -11.71 0.50 6.37
C LYS A 40 -10.39 0.72 7.16
N LEU A 41 -9.28 0.21 6.60
CA LEU A 41 -7.93 0.35 7.16
C LEU A 41 -7.44 1.80 7.08
N ILE A 42 -7.63 2.47 5.94
CA ILE A 42 -7.22 3.86 5.67
C ILE A 42 -8.47 4.75 5.63
N LYS A 43 -8.44 5.87 6.36
CA LYS A 43 -9.62 6.73 6.53
C LYS A 43 -9.95 7.55 5.28
N GLU A 44 -8.92 8.06 4.63
CA GLU A 44 -8.96 8.92 3.46
C GLU A 44 -9.33 8.13 2.21
N ASP A 45 -10.00 8.80 1.27
CA ASP A 45 -10.48 8.15 0.05
C ASP A 45 -9.42 8.18 -1.05
N PHE A 46 -9.47 7.15 -1.90
CA PHE A 46 -8.64 7.06 -3.10
C PHE A 46 -9.33 7.79 -4.26
N GLN A 47 -8.55 8.52 -5.04
CA GLN A 47 -8.99 9.16 -6.28
C GLN A 47 -8.52 8.37 -7.50
N ALA A 48 -9.34 8.32 -8.54
CA ALA A 48 -8.99 7.73 -9.82
C ALA A 48 -8.12 8.71 -10.61
N TRP A 49 -6.83 8.39 -10.77
CA TRP A 49 -5.86 9.13 -11.58
C TRP A 49 -5.43 8.26 -12.77
N ASP A 50 -4.74 8.85 -13.76
CA ASP A 50 -4.34 8.18 -15.00
C ASP A 50 -3.56 6.88 -14.79
N TYR A 51 -2.75 6.83 -13.72
CA TYR A 51 -1.94 5.67 -13.37
C TYR A 51 -2.57 4.80 -12.28
N GLY A 52 -3.87 4.98 -12.00
CA GLY A 52 -4.70 4.22 -11.06
C GLY A 52 -5.01 4.96 -9.76
N SER A 53 -5.57 4.23 -8.79
CA SER A 53 -5.98 4.79 -7.49
C SER A 53 -4.81 5.43 -6.71
N VAL A 54 -5.01 6.67 -6.27
CA VAL A 54 -4.02 7.49 -5.56
C VAL A 54 -4.69 8.21 -4.38
N ILE A 55 -3.99 8.30 -3.25
CA ILE A 55 -4.34 9.25 -2.18
C ILE A 55 -3.53 10.54 -2.41
N PRO A 56 -4.17 11.66 -2.80
CA PRO A 56 -3.45 12.87 -3.23
C PRO A 56 -2.52 13.43 -2.15
N ASP A 57 -2.95 13.39 -0.89
CA ASP A 57 -2.15 13.94 0.20
C ASP A 57 -0.88 13.14 0.43
N VAL A 58 -0.94 11.81 0.34
CA VAL A 58 0.27 10.97 0.36
C VAL A 58 1.13 11.26 -0.85
N TYR A 59 0.54 11.36 -2.05
CA TYR A 59 1.29 11.61 -3.28
C TYR A 59 2.07 12.92 -3.18
N ARG A 60 1.42 14.02 -2.76
CA ARG A 60 2.05 15.34 -2.61
C ARG A 60 3.19 15.35 -1.60
N ASN A 61 3.10 14.57 -0.52
CA ASN A 61 4.15 14.49 0.49
C ASN A 61 5.43 13.82 -0.03
N PHE A 62 5.30 12.88 -0.99
CA PHE A 62 6.42 12.06 -1.47
C PHE A 62 6.70 12.22 -2.97
N CYS A 63 6.02 13.15 -3.66
CA CYS A 63 6.18 13.33 -5.12
C CYS A 63 7.53 13.89 -5.52
N ILE A 64 8.24 14.57 -4.62
CA ILE A 64 9.58 15.10 -4.88
C ILE A 64 10.60 14.00 -5.22
N ASN A 65 10.37 12.78 -4.73
CA ASN A 65 11.18 11.61 -5.10
C ASN A 65 10.89 11.12 -6.53
N GLY A 66 9.74 11.46 -7.12
CA GLY A 66 9.37 11.03 -8.46
C GLY A 66 9.42 9.51 -8.62
N SER A 67 10.24 9.03 -9.57
CA SER A 67 10.53 7.62 -9.80
C SER A 67 11.66 7.06 -8.94
N THR A 68 12.38 7.91 -8.19
CA THR A 68 13.46 7.47 -7.30
C THR A 68 12.89 6.90 -5.99
N PRO A 69 13.57 5.92 -5.37
CA PRO A 69 13.15 5.38 -4.09
C PRO A 69 13.18 6.45 -2.97
N ILE A 70 12.22 6.38 -2.07
CA ILE A 70 12.19 7.19 -0.85
C ILE A 70 13.20 6.55 0.12
N THR A 71 14.27 7.29 0.43
CA THR A 71 15.37 6.81 1.29
C THR A 71 15.39 7.47 2.67
N LYS A 72 14.56 8.49 2.88
CA LYS A 72 14.43 9.18 4.16
C LYS A 72 13.50 8.38 5.08
N ARG A 73 13.96 8.13 6.32
CA ARG A 73 13.14 7.53 7.37
C ARG A 73 12.14 8.55 7.91
N GLU A 74 10.94 8.08 8.19
CA GLU A 74 9.84 8.92 8.64
C GLU A 74 9.55 8.74 10.14
N GLU A 75 9.13 9.82 10.79
CA GLU A 75 8.66 9.78 12.18
C GLU A 75 7.21 9.29 12.26
N ILE A 76 7.00 8.21 13.03
CA ILE A 76 5.71 7.57 13.24
C ILE A 76 5.09 8.07 14.55
N PRO A 77 3.81 8.49 14.57
CA PRO A 77 3.12 8.85 15.80
C PRO A 77 3.06 7.70 16.82
N ASN A 78 3.20 8.01 18.11
CA ASN A 78 3.19 7.00 19.19
C ASN A 78 1.81 6.37 19.44
N ASN A 79 0.73 6.90 18.85
CA ASN A 79 -0.65 6.52 19.11
C ASN A 79 -1.30 5.74 17.95
N ILE A 80 -0.51 5.00 17.18
CA ILE A 80 -1.04 4.12 16.13
C ILE A 80 -1.68 2.87 16.74
N ASP A 81 -2.82 2.49 16.17
CA ASP A 81 -3.50 1.24 16.45
C ASP A 81 -2.61 0.05 16.02
N ARG A 82 -2.14 -0.72 17.00
CA ARG A 82 -1.21 -1.83 16.80
C ARG A 82 -1.75 -2.93 15.90
N GLU A 83 -3.06 -3.17 15.90
CA GLU A 83 -3.61 -4.24 15.07
C GLU A 83 -3.62 -3.82 13.59
N LYS A 84 -3.95 -2.55 13.32
CA LYS A 84 -3.86 -1.98 11.96
C LYS A 84 -2.41 -1.92 11.48
N GLU A 85 -1.46 -1.63 12.36
CA GLU A 85 -0.03 -1.65 12.04
C GLU A 85 0.46 -3.06 11.68
N LYS A 86 0.09 -4.08 12.47
CA LYS A 86 0.40 -5.48 12.17
C LYS A 86 -0.20 -5.95 10.84
N GLU A 87 -1.46 -5.59 10.60
CA GLU A 87 -2.14 -5.90 9.33
C GLU A 87 -1.39 -5.29 8.14
N LEU A 88 -1.02 -4.00 8.23
CA LEU A 88 -0.25 -3.31 7.20
C LEU A 88 1.13 -3.96 6.98
N ALA A 89 1.82 -4.34 8.05
CA ALA A 89 3.11 -5.03 7.98
C ALA A 89 3.00 -6.43 7.34
N LYS A 90 1.91 -7.15 7.60
CA LYS A 90 1.63 -8.44 6.95
C LYS A 90 1.46 -8.26 5.44
N ILE A 91 0.63 -7.30 5.02
CA ILE A 91 0.40 -7.01 3.60
C ILE A 91 1.68 -6.56 2.92
N TYR A 92 2.47 -5.68 3.56
CA TYR A 92 3.78 -5.29 3.04
C TYR A 92 4.67 -6.52 2.78
N ASN A 93 4.79 -7.43 3.75
CA ASN A 93 5.63 -8.62 3.60
C ASN A 93 5.15 -9.57 2.48
N GLN A 94 3.86 -9.62 2.20
CA GLN A 94 3.30 -10.42 1.10
C GLN A 94 3.66 -9.85 -0.29
N TYR A 95 3.79 -8.52 -0.41
CA TYR A 95 3.96 -7.84 -1.69
C TYR A 95 5.30 -7.12 -1.89
N LYS A 96 6.19 -7.10 -0.90
CA LYS A 96 7.45 -6.33 -0.96
C LYS A 96 8.32 -6.63 -2.19
N ASP A 97 8.25 -7.86 -2.69
CA ASP A 97 9.01 -8.34 -3.86
C ASP A 97 8.27 -8.20 -5.20
N ALA A 98 6.99 -7.84 -5.17
CA ALA A 98 6.22 -7.63 -6.37
C ALA A 98 6.58 -6.29 -7.04
N ASP A 99 6.57 -6.30 -8.37
CA ASP A 99 6.59 -5.07 -9.17
C ASP A 99 5.26 -4.31 -8.96
N ALA A 100 5.33 -2.99 -8.82
CA ALA A 100 4.18 -2.11 -8.64
C ALA A 100 3.11 -2.28 -9.73
N TRP A 101 3.53 -2.60 -10.95
CA TRP A 101 2.61 -2.87 -12.05
C TRP A 101 1.99 -4.26 -11.97
N ASN A 102 2.75 -5.26 -11.54
CA ASN A 102 2.25 -6.63 -11.35
C ASN A 102 1.33 -6.73 -10.13
N MET A 103 1.51 -5.87 -9.14
CA MET A 103 0.63 -5.72 -7.97
C MET A 103 -0.82 -5.36 -8.37
N VAL A 104 -1.00 -4.42 -9.30
CA VAL A 104 -2.34 -4.02 -9.78
C VAL A 104 -2.99 -5.13 -10.62
N ARG A 105 -2.20 -5.89 -11.38
CA ARG A 105 -2.70 -7.02 -12.18
C ARG A 105 -3.09 -8.22 -11.30
N ALA A 106 -2.34 -8.48 -10.23
CA ALA A 106 -2.60 -9.60 -9.31
C ALA A 106 -3.89 -9.45 -8.51
N THR A 107 -4.32 -8.22 -8.18
CA THR A 107 -5.61 -7.99 -7.49
C THR A 107 -6.83 -8.26 -8.38
N HIS A 108 -6.65 -8.30 -9.70
CA HIS A 108 -7.73 -8.61 -10.65
C HIS A 108 -7.85 -10.13 -10.94
N GLN A 109 -6.92 -10.98 -10.47
CA GLN A 109 -6.96 -12.43 -10.74
C GLN A 109 -7.56 -13.28 -9.62
N LYS A 110 -7.81 -12.74 -8.41
CA LYS A 110 -8.48 -13.47 -7.32
C LYS A 110 -10.01 -13.43 -7.41
N LYS A 111 -10.59 -13.71 -8.59
CA LYS A 111 -11.99 -14.21 -8.74
C LYS A 111 -12.13 -15.06 -9.99
N LYS A 112 -11.70 -16.32 -9.91
CA LYS A 112 -12.43 -17.44 -10.55
C LYS A 112 -12.82 -18.42 -9.45
N VAL A 113 -13.96 -18.13 -8.82
CA VAL A 113 -14.72 -19.16 -8.11
C VAL A 113 -15.24 -20.08 -9.21
N HIS A 114 -14.68 -21.28 -9.34
CA HIS A 114 -15.33 -22.33 -10.12
C HIS A 114 -16.52 -22.80 -9.28
N GLY A 115 -17.66 -22.15 -9.52
CA GLY A 115 -18.95 -22.66 -9.10
C GLY A 115 -19.21 -24.01 -9.75
N LEU A 116 -19.79 -24.89 -8.94
CA LEU A 116 -20.44 -26.14 -9.29
C LEU A 116 -21.06 -26.16 -10.70
N SER A 117 -20.80 -27.24 -11.43
CA SER A 117 -21.83 -27.84 -12.29
C SER A 117 -21.94 -29.30 -11.90
N ILE A 118 -22.97 -29.58 -11.11
CA ILE A 118 -23.61 -30.89 -10.96
C ILE A 118 -24.51 -31.03 -12.18
N MET A 119 -24.16 -31.94 -13.08
CA MET A 119 -24.99 -32.83 -13.91
C MET A 119 -24.12 -33.43 -15.00
#